data_AF-K4K0E7-F1
#
_entry.id   AF-K4K0E7-F1
#
_cell.length_a   1.000
_cell.length_b   1.000
_cell.length_c   1.000
_cell.angle_alpha   90.00
_cell.angle_beta   90.00
_cell.angle_gamma   90.00
#
_symmetry.space_group_name_H-M   'P 1'
#
loop_
_entity.id
_entity.type
_entity.pdbx_description
1 polymer ?
#
loop_
_entity_poly.entity_id
_entity_poly.type
_entity_poly.pdbx_seq_one_letter_code
_entity_poly.pdbx_strand_id
1 'polypeptide(L)'
;AQYPNGGWPQVFNDPGTYHAHITFNDTAMVAVLRVLQDVYNGTEGFDFVDSTRRQSAKNAVDKGVECILNCQITVNGTLTAWGQQHDE
;
A
#
# COMPACT_ATOMS: atom_id res chain seq x y z
N ALA A 1 -1.52 5.73 8.86
CA ALA A 1 -0.77 4.48 8.73
C ALA A 1 0.06 4.45 7.46
N GLN A 2 -0.50 4.73 6.28
CA GLN A 2 0.30 4.87 5.06
C GLN A 2 1.43 5.91 5.22
N TYR A 3 2.63 5.54 4.79
CA TYR A 3 3.80 6.41 4.78
C TYR A 3 3.75 7.44 3.65
N PRO A 4 4.56 8.52 3.73
CA PRO A 4 4.63 9.52 2.66
C PRO A 4 4.94 8.95 1.27
N ASN A 5 5.75 7.88 1.20
CA ASN A 5 6.14 7.17 -0.02
C ASN A 5 5.08 6.16 -0.52
N GLY A 6 3.96 5.98 0.20
CA GLY A 6 2.86 5.09 -0.18
C GLY A 6 2.88 3.70 0.45
N GLY A 7 3.96 3.32 1.14
CA GLY A 7 4.07 2.04 1.83
C GLY A 7 3.15 1.92 3.06
N TRP A 8 2.89 0.68 3.49
CA TRP A 8 2.10 0.38 4.68
C TRP A 8 2.87 -0.49 5.67
N PRO A 9 2.93 -0.10 6.96
CA PRO A 9 3.55 -0.92 7.98
C PRO A 9 2.70 -2.15 8.31
N GLN A 10 3.33 -3.20 8.85
CA GLN A 10 2.60 -4.32 9.45
C GLN A 10 1.84 -3.87 10.70
N VAL A 11 2.48 -3.05 11.54
CA VAL A 11 1.90 -2.46 12.75
C VAL A 11 2.15 -0.96 12.75
N PHE A 12 1.08 -0.18 12.82
CA PHE A 12 1.19 1.27 12.89
C PHE A 12 1.67 1.71 14.28
N ASN A 13 2.58 2.70 14.31
CA ASN A 13 3.21 3.24 15.51
C ASN A 13 4.12 2.25 16.28
N ASP A 14 4.83 1.37 15.57
CA ASP A 14 5.84 0.47 16.16
C ASP A 14 7.25 0.69 15.56
N PRO A 15 7.86 1.88 15.76
CA PRO A 15 9.12 2.25 15.12
C PRO A 15 10.31 1.41 15.59
N GLY A 16 11.27 1.17 14.69
CA GLY A 16 12.52 0.47 15.01
C GLY A 16 12.40 -1.06 15.09
N THR A 17 11.24 -1.61 14.76
CA THR A 17 11.01 -3.05 14.59
C THR A 17 10.73 -3.36 13.13
N TYR A 18 10.80 -4.64 12.74
CA TYR A 18 10.41 -5.03 11.38
C TYR A 18 8.93 -4.76 11.06
N HIS A 19 8.10 -4.52 12.08
CA HIS A 19 6.70 -4.19 11.91
C HIS A 19 6.48 -2.79 11.31
N ALA A 20 7.49 -1.91 11.38
CA ALA A 20 7.47 -0.61 10.75
C ALA A 20 7.69 -0.67 9.23
N HIS A 21 8.33 -1.71 8.71
CA HIS A 21 8.66 -1.82 7.29
C HIS A 21 7.43 -1.90 6.39
N ILE A 22 7.60 -1.50 5.13
CA ILE A 22 6.62 -1.70 4.06
C ILE A 22 6.36 -3.20 3.94
N THR A 23 5.14 -3.63 4.26
CA THR A 23 4.85 -5.05 4.45
C THR A 23 3.99 -5.63 3.32
N PHE A 24 4.63 -6.40 2.45
CA PHE A 24 3.95 -7.24 1.46
C PHE A 24 3.63 -8.64 2.00
N ASN A 25 4.29 -9.05 3.08
CA ASN A 25 4.05 -10.32 3.76
C ASN A 25 2.55 -10.56 4.01
N ASP A 26 2.11 -11.80 3.83
CA ASP A 26 0.71 -12.21 3.96
C ASP A 26 -0.29 -11.36 3.15
N THR A 27 0.16 -10.75 2.04
CA THR A 27 -0.66 -9.87 1.19
C THR A 27 -1.09 -8.58 1.91
N ALA A 28 -0.48 -8.20 3.04
CA ALA A 28 -0.97 -7.14 3.92
C ALA A 28 -1.21 -5.81 3.19
N MET A 29 -0.17 -5.21 2.61
CA MET A 29 -0.31 -3.95 1.87
C MET A 29 -1.27 -4.09 0.67
N VAL A 30 -1.19 -5.19 -0.09
CA VAL A 30 -2.04 -5.39 -1.29
C VAL A 30 -3.51 -5.50 -0.91
N ALA A 31 -3.85 -6.17 0.19
CA ALA A 31 -5.21 -6.26 0.69
C ALA A 31 -5.76 -4.90 1.12
N VAL A 32 -4.94 -4.07 1.79
CA VAL A 32 -5.32 -2.69 2.13
C VAL A 32 -5.60 -1.88 0.87
N LEU A 33 -4.75 -1.96 -0.15
CA LEU A 33 -4.95 -1.21 -1.39
C LEU A 33 -6.20 -1.67 -2.15
N ARG A 34 -6.55 -2.96 -2.12
CA ARG A 34 -7.80 -3.46 -2.71
C ARG A 34 -9.04 -2.89 -2.01
N VAL A 35 -9.07 -2.88 -0.68
CA VAL A 35 -10.18 -2.26 0.08
C VAL A 35 -10.29 -0.77 -0.26
N LEU A 36 -9.17 -0.04 -0.32
CA LEU A 36 -9.18 1.37 -0.71
C LEU A 36 -9.62 1.57 -2.17
N GLN A 37 -9.33 0.60 -3.03
CA GLN A 37 -9.79 0.59 -4.41
C GLN A 37 -11.31 0.46 -4.49
N ASP A 38 -11.90 -0.46 -3.73
CA ASP A 38 -13.35 -0.61 -3.66
C ASP A 38 -14.02 0.64 -3.07
N VAL A 39 -13.40 1.25 -2.05
CA VAL A 39 -13.85 2.52 -1.47
C VAL A 39 -13.87 3.63 -2.51
N TYR A 40 -12.79 3.86 -3.27
CA TYR A 40 -12.77 4.96 -4.23
C TYR A 40 -13.71 4.71 -5.42
N ASN A 41 -13.88 3.45 -5.84
CA ASN A 41 -14.83 3.07 -6.89
C ASN A 41 -16.28 3.13 -6.42
N GLY A 42 -16.53 3.11 -5.10
CA GLY A 42 -17.87 2.98 -4.54
C GLY A 42 -18.51 1.62 -4.83
N THR A 43 -17.68 0.57 -4.95
CA THR A 43 -18.09 -0.82 -5.22
C THR A 43 -18.10 -1.63 -3.92
N GLU A 44 -18.53 -2.90 -3.97
CA GLU A 44 -18.51 -3.82 -2.81
C GLU A 44 -19.19 -3.25 -1.54
N GLY A 45 -20.22 -2.42 -1.71
CA GLY A 45 -20.96 -1.80 -0.60
C GLY A 45 -20.38 -0.50 -0.05
N PHE A 46 -19.40 0.12 -0.73
CA PHE A 46 -18.86 1.44 -0.36
C PHE A 46 -19.54 2.62 -1.07
N ASP A 47 -20.72 2.40 -1.64
CA ASP A 47 -21.53 3.41 -2.32
C ASP A 47 -21.97 4.57 -1.38
N PHE A 48 -22.00 4.33 -0.07
CA PHE A 48 -22.28 5.33 0.97
C PHE A 48 -21.13 6.29 1.30
N VAL A 49 -19.89 5.99 0.87
CA VAL A 49 -18.71 6.80 1.23
C VAL A 49 -18.71 8.10 0.43
N ASP A 50 -18.54 9.23 1.12
CA ASP A 50 -18.52 10.56 0.51
C ASP A 50 -17.34 10.79 -0.46
N SER A 51 -17.51 11.74 -1.38
CA SER A 51 -16.54 12.03 -2.44
C SER A 51 -15.16 12.43 -1.92
N THR A 52 -15.08 13.15 -0.80
CA THR A 52 -13.82 13.58 -0.19
C THR A 52 -13.00 12.37 0.29
N ARG A 53 -13.67 11.42 0.95
CA ARG A 53 -13.04 10.16 1.38
C ARG A 53 -12.69 9.27 0.22
N ARG A 54 -13.54 9.17 -0.82
CA ARG A 54 -13.21 8.44 -2.05
C ARG A 54 -11.97 8.99 -2.74
N GLN A 55 -11.86 10.31 -2.85
CA GLN A 55 -10.68 10.94 -3.43
C GLN A 55 -9.42 10.67 -2.60
N SER A 56 -9.54 10.67 -1.27
CA SER A 56 -8.44 10.33 -0.37
C SER A 56 -8.00 8.87 -0.55
N ALA A 57 -8.96 7.93 -0.68
CA ALA A 57 -8.68 6.54 -0.96
C ALA A 57 -8.01 6.34 -2.33
N LYS A 58 -8.48 7.05 -3.37
CA LYS A 58 -7.83 7.04 -4.69
C LYS A 58 -6.37 7.49 -4.59
N ASN A 59 -6.11 8.62 -3.93
CA ASN A 59 -4.76 9.14 -3.77
C ASN A 59 -3.86 8.15 -3.01
N ALA A 60 -4.41 7.45 -2.01
CA ALA A 60 -3.69 6.41 -1.27
C ALA A 60 -3.38 5.19 -2.14
N VAL A 61 -4.31 4.77 -3.01
CA VAL A 61 -4.09 3.69 -3.98
C VAL A 61 -3.01 4.07 -4.98
N ASP A 62 -3.09 5.27 -5.57
CA ASP A 62 -2.10 5.75 -6.55
C ASP A 62 -0.68 5.72 -5.95
N LYS A 63 -0.51 6.25 -4.73
CA LYS A 63 0.78 6.19 -4.01
C LYS A 63 1.21 4.77 -3.65
N GLY A 64 0.26 3.91 -3.28
CA GLY A 64 0.55 2.50 -2.97
C GLY A 64 1.06 1.74 -4.19
N VAL A 65 0.50 2.00 -5.37
CA VAL A 65 0.98 1.43 -6.63
C VAL A 65 2.37 1.95 -6.98
N GLU A 66 2.60 3.26 -6.84
CA GLU A 66 3.94 3.85 -7.02
C GLU A 66 4.98 3.22 -6.08
N CYS A 67 4.63 3.05 -4.80
CA CYS A 67 5.46 2.35 -3.83
C CYS A 67 5.79 0.91 -4.26
N ILE A 68 4.79 0.14 -4.72
CA ILE A 68 5.02 -1.22 -5.23
C ILE A 68 6.02 -1.19 -6.37
N LEU A 69 5.86 -0.31 -7.36
CA LEU A 69 6.78 -0.21 -8.49
C LEU A 69 8.20 0.15 -8.04
N ASN A 70 8.34 1.08 -7.10
CA ASN A 70 9.64 1.51 -6.57
C ASN A 70 10.34 0.41 -5.73
N CYS A 71 9.57 -0.47 -5.08
CA CYS A 71 10.11 -1.60 -4.32
C CYS A 71 10.51 -2.80 -5.21
N GLN A 72 10.29 -2.76 -6.53
CA GLN A 72 10.58 -3.91 -7.38
C GLN A 72 12.10 -4.13 -7.50
N ILE A 73 12.54 -5.34 -7.17
CA ILE A 73 13.96 -5.69 -7.16
C ILE A 73 14.46 -5.79 -8.60
N THR A 74 15.56 -5.08 -8.89
CA THR A 74 16.27 -5.18 -10.17
C THR A 74 17.54 -5.99 -10.01
N VAL A 75 17.70 -7.04 -10.82
CA VAL A 75 18.91 -7.88 -10.87
C VAL A 75 19.51 -7.77 -12.26
N ASN A 76 20.75 -7.26 -12.36
CA ASN A 76 21.45 -7.07 -13.64
C ASN A 76 20.62 -6.32 -14.69
N GLY A 77 19.92 -5.26 -14.28
CA GLY A 77 19.06 -4.45 -15.16
C GLY A 77 17.70 -5.07 -15.50
N THR A 78 17.38 -6.25 -14.96
CA THR A 78 16.09 -6.92 -15.17
C THR A 78 15.21 -6.80 -13.94
N LEU A 79 13.97 -6.32 -14.11
CA LEU A 79 12.96 -6.31 -13.05
C LEU A 79 12.56 -7.73 -12.67
N THR A 80 12.46 -8.01 -11.38
CA THR A 80 12.18 -9.35 -10.85
C THR A 80 10.91 -9.34 -10.01
N ALA A 81 11.03 -9.43 -8.68
CA ALA A 81 9.95 -9.58 -7.73
C ALA A 81 10.11 -8.61 -6.55
N TRP A 82 9.43 -8.90 -5.45
CA TRP A 82 9.48 -8.17 -4.19
C TRP A 82 9.86 -9.12 -3.07
N GLY A 83 10.64 -8.61 -2.10
CA GLY A 83 10.76 -9.24 -0.79
C GLY A 83 9.46 -9.14 0.01
N GLN A 84 9.37 -9.91 1.10
CA GLN A 84 8.23 -9.87 2.02
C GLN A 84 8.07 -8.51 2.72
N GLN A 85 9.19 -7.82 2.98
CA GLN A 85 9.24 -6.49 3.58
C GLN A 85 10.32 -5.64 2.89
N HIS A 86 10.15 -4.31 2.93
CA HIS A 86 11.12 -3.31 2.47
C HIS A 86 11.20 -2.18 3.48
N ASP A 87 12.36 -1.53 3.61
CA ASP A 87 12.52 -0.36 4.47
C ASP A 87 11.51 0.75 4.10
N GLU A 88 10.99 1.42 5.12
CA GLU A 88 9.95 2.46 5.02
C GLU A 88 10.36 3.78 4.37
#